data_AF-A0A942MU29-F1
#
_entry.id   AF-A0A942MU29-F1
#
_cell.length_a   1.000
_cell.length_b   1.000
_cell.length_c   1.000
_cell.angle_alpha   90.00
_cell.angle_beta   90.00
_cell.angle_gamma   90.00
#
_symmetry.space_group_name_H-M   'P 1'
#
loop_
_entity.id
_entity.type
_entity.pdbx_description
1 polymer ?
#
loop_
_entity_poly.entity_id
_entity_poly.type
_entity_poly.pdbx_seq_one_letter_code
_entity_poly.pdbx_strand_id
1 'polypeptide(L)'
;MVYQLESALPLFLGLFFLVPSSRKWGQVCSHGYPGSPRYSFCRAYIACSGRTPIYHLYAILADDTPPVGVAAYAAAVIAGADPIKTGFLGFKFDLAAFLLPFMFVYNPSLLLIDTTWYKAILIAATSLFGMYCFAAVIQRWLFTRLKIWEQVVLLAIAVSMVWPNVVSDIIGLAVFCLIYFSQRARKAREDQLNISYIKA
;
A
#
# COMPACT_ATOMS: atom_id res chain seq x y z
N MET A 1 -10.92 3.99 21.92
CA MET A 1 -11.55 3.45 20.70
C MET A 1 -11.96 4.55 19.71
N VAL A 2 -12.51 5.71 20.14
CA VAL A 2 -12.74 6.88 19.24
C VAL A 2 -11.50 7.81 19.14
N TYR A 3 -10.68 7.89 20.19
CA TYR A 3 -9.49 8.78 20.25
C TYR A 3 -8.34 8.46 19.27
N GLN A 4 -8.19 7.22 18.80
CA GLN A 4 -7.13 6.85 17.85
C GLN A 4 -7.47 7.15 16.39
N LEU A 5 -8.76 7.23 16.05
CA LEU A 5 -9.21 7.58 14.70
C LEU A 5 -9.24 9.10 14.49
N GLU A 6 -9.65 9.88 15.51
CA GLU A 6 -9.71 11.35 15.47
C GLU A 6 -8.33 12.03 15.43
N SER A 7 -7.27 11.35 15.87
CA SER A 7 -5.90 11.89 15.81
C SER A 7 -5.19 11.62 14.48
N ALA A 8 -5.61 10.61 13.72
CA ALA A 8 -4.98 10.24 12.45
C ALA A 8 -5.46 11.08 11.25
N LEU A 9 -6.76 11.40 11.20
CA LEU A 9 -7.35 12.20 10.11
C LEU A 9 -6.78 13.64 9.99
N PRO A 10 -6.68 14.44 11.07
CA PRO A 10 -6.11 15.78 11.01
C PRO A 10 -4.58 15.79 10.84
N LEU A 11 -3.88 14.67 11.05
CA LEU A 11 -2.46 14.51 10.72
C LEU A 11 -2.25 14.14 9.25
N PHE A 12 -3.12 13.32 8.66
CA PHE A 12 -3.11 13.01 7.23
C PHE A 12 -3.51 14.23 6.38
N LEU A 13 -4.51 15.00 6.83
CA LEU A 13 -4.82 16.32 6.26
C LEU A 13 -3.79 17.40 6.64
N GLY A 14 -3.18 17.31 7.83
CA GLY A 14 -2.15 18.25 8.30
C GLY A 14 -0.84 18.13 7.53
N LEU A 15 -0.47 16.93 7.09
CA LEU A 15 0.67 16.72 6.19
C LEU A 15 0.39 17.25 4.77
N PHE A 16 -0.89 17.22 4.35
CA PHE A 16 -1.33 17.70 3.03
C PHE A 16 -1.59 19.22 2.97
N PHE A 17 -1.99 19.88 4.07
CA PHE A 17 -2.41 21.30 4.09
C PHE A 17 -1.72 22.21 5.10
N LEU A 18 -0.93 21.70 6.07
CA LEU A 18 -0.35 22.51 7.17
C LEU A 18 1.17 22.74 7.05
N VAL A 19 1.67 22.93 5.83
CA VAL A 19 3.00 23.51 5.60
C VAL A 19 3.13 25.00 5.98
N PRO A 20 2.09 25.86 6.18
CA PRO A 20 2.36 27.25 6.54
C PRO A 20 2.50 27.57 8.04
N SER A 21 2.26 26.65 8.99
CA SER A 21 2.21 27.01 10.43
C SER A 21 3.01 26.13 11.38
N SER A 22 4.28 25.91 11.08
CA SER A 22 5.26 25.41 12.06
C SER A 22 6.65 26.01 11.81
N ARG A 23 6.75 27.35 11.87
CA ARG A 23 7.99 28.14 11.70
C ARG A 23 9.18 27.74 12.58
N LYS A 24 9.02 26.83 13.56
CA LYS A 24 10.13 26.35 14.42
C LYS A 24 10.73 25.00 14.01
N TRP A 25 10.02 24.15 13.26
CA TRP A 25 10.59 22.88 12.76
C TRP A 25 11.24 23.04 11.37
N GLY A 26 10.83 24.04 10.60
CA GLY A 26 11.38 24.37 9.29
C GLY A 26 12.81 24.94 9.28
N GLN A 27 13.41 25.27 10.42
CA GLN A 27 14.81 25.76 10.47
C GLN A 27 15.84 24.66 10.76
N VAL A 28 15.44 23.55 11.39
CA VAL A 28 16.36 22.44 11.66
C VAL A 28 16.47 21.49 10.47
N CYS A 29 15.40 21.34 9.68
CA CYS A 29 15.38 20.48 8.50
C CYS A 29 15.81 21.19 7.19
N SER A 30 15.82 22.54 7.13
CA SER A 30 16.01 23.28 5.87
C SER A 30 17.46 23.41 5.37
N HIS A 31 18.45 22.87 6.08
CA HIS A 31 19.84 22.86 5.62
C HIS A 31 20.37 21.45 5.26
N GLY A 32 19.48 20.45 5.17
CA GLY A 32 19.87 19.09 4.84
C GLY A 32 19.51 18.71 3.41
N TYR A 33 20.39 18.98 2.45
CA TYR A 33 20.33 18.33 1.13
C TYR A 33 20.35 16.80 1.29
N PRO A 34 19.74 16.04 0.35
CA PRO A 34 19.83 14.57 0.32
C PRO A 34 21.31 14.19 0.18
N GLY A 35 21.94 13.77 1.28
CA GLY A 35 23.38 13.52 1.40
C GLY A 35 24.04 14.03 2.69
N SER A 36 23.40 14.93 3.45
CA SER A 36 23.97 15.47 4.69
C SER A 36 23.88 14.51 5.91
N PRO A 37 24.92 14.40 6.77
CA PRO A 37 24.86 13.57 7.97
C PRO A 37 23.68 13.90 8.91
N ARG A 38 23.18 15.15 8.86
CA ARG A 38 22.05 15.64 9.66
C ARG A 38 20.67 15.11 9.25
N TYR A 39 20.41 14.91 7.95
CA TYR A 39 19.13 14.28 7.52
C TYR A 39 19.09 12.80 7.93
N SER A 40 20.23 12.12 7.80
CA SER A 40 20.40 10.72 8.24
C SER A 40 20.25 10.61 9.76
N PHE A 41 20.76 11.60 10.51
CA PHE A 41 20.60 11.67 11.97
C PHE A 41 19.16 11.89 12.41
N CYS A 42 18.37 12.73 11.73
CA CYS A 42 16.97 12.94 12.06
C CYS A 42 16.11 11.69 11.76
N ARG A 43 16.40 10.99 10.65
CA ARG A 43 15.82 9.67 10.33
C ARG A 43 16.20 8.62 11.38
N ALA A 44 17.48 8.61 11.80
CA ALA A 44 17.98 7.73 12.84
C ALA A 44 17.37 8.06 14.23
N TYR A 45 17.11 9.33 14.55
CA TYR A 45 16.50 9.74 15.81
C TYR A 45 15.04 9.30 15.92
N ILE A 46 14.30 9.37 14.80
CA ILE A 46 12.94 8.83 14.67
C ILE A 46 12.95 7.29 14.73
N ALA A 47 13.97 6.62 14.19
CA ALA A 47 14.14 5.16 14.33
C ALA A 47 14.55 4.74 15.76
N CYS A 48 15.33 5.56 16.47
CA CYS A 48 15.85 5.24 17.81
C CYS A 48 14.84 5.55 18.94
N SER A 49 13.78 6.31 18.66
CA SER A 49 12.80 6.72 19.69
C SER A 49 11.76 5.66 20.10
N GLY A 50 11.84 4.41 19.60
CA GLY A 50 11.10 3.25 20.15
C GLY A 50 9.58 3.38 20.28
N ARG A 51 8.92 4.37 19.65
CA ARG A 51 7.53 4.76 19.97
C ARG A 51 6.56 4.51 18.82
N THR A 52 6.31 3.24 18.50
CA THR A 52 5.33 2.68 17.54
C THR A 52 5.79 2.56 16.07
N PRO A 53 5.85 1.36 15.46
CA PRO A 53 6.31 1.20 14.06
C PRO A 53 5.44 1.92 13.02
N ILE A 54 4.23 2.33 13.40
CA ILE A 54 3.21 2.93 12.53
C ILE A 54 3.66 4.30 11.99
N TYR A 55 4.30 5.16 12.80
CA TYR A 55 4.74 6.48 12.33
C TYR A 55 5.81 6.38 11.23
N HIS A 56 6.66 5.36 11.30
CA HIS A 56 7.75 5.18 10.34
C HIS A 56 7.21 4.74 8.98
N LEU A 57 6.13 3.97 8.95
CA LEU A 57 5.46 3.56 7.72
C LEU A 57 4.83 4.76 7.01
N TYR A 58 4.14 5.65 7.75
CA TYR A 58 3.57 6.86 7.17
C TYR A 58 4.63 7.83 6.63
N ALA A 59 5.79 7.93 7.29
CA ALA A 59 6.89 8.79 6.84
C ALA A 59 7.51 8.32 5.51
N ILE A 60 7.58 7.01 5.27
CA ILE A 60 8.06 6.46 3.99
C ILE A 60 7.02 6.70 2.91
N LEU A 61 5.75 6.34 3.15
CA LEU A 61 4.66 6.48 2.18
C LEU A 61 4.40 7.94 1.77
N ALA A 62 4.70 8.90 2.64
CA ALA A 62 4.59 10.32 2.31
C ALA A 62 5.57 10.76 1.20
N ASP A 63 6.72 10.10 1.09
CA ASP A 63 7.75 10.39 0.08
C ASP A 63 7.32 9.96 -1.34
N ASP A 64 6.32 9.08 -1.47
CA ASP A 64 5.87 8.56 -2.77
C ASP A 64 4.73 9.40 -3.42
N THR A 65 4.19 10.39 -2.70
CA THR A 65 3.11 11.26 -3.23
C THR A 65 3.63 12.30 -4.25
N PRO A 66 3.00 12.44 -5.43
CA PRO A 66 3.27 13.57 -6.33
C PRO A 66 2.73 14.85 -5.65
N PRO A 67 3.47 15.97 -5.49
CA PRO A 67 4.67 16.47 -6.20
C PRO A 67 6.02 16.30 -5.47
N VAL A 68 6.08 15.52 -4.39
CA VAL A 68 7.23 15.42 -3.48
C VAL A 68 8.12 14.20 -3.77
N GLY A 69 7.67 13.26 -4.62
CA GLY A 69 8.36 12.03 -5.04
C GLY A 69 9.72 12.18 -5.71
N VAL A 70 10.71 12.69 -4.97
CA VAL A 70 12.07 12.99 -5.43
C VAL A 70 12.79 11.74 -5.92
N ALA A 71 12.53 10.58 -5.30
CA ALA A 71 13.11 9.30 -5.73
C ALA A 71 12.59 8.89 -7.12
N ALA A 72 11.28 8.97 -7.35
CA ALA A 72 10.66 8.62 -8.63
C ALA A 72 11.08 9.61 -9.74
N TYR A 73 11.19 10.90 -9.44
CA TYR A 73 11.65 11.91 -10.39
C TYR A 73 13.13 11.76 -10.74
N ALA A 74 13.99 11.44 -9.77
CA ALA A 74 15.40 11.14 -10.03
C ALA A 74 15.55 9.89 -10.90
N ALA A 75 14.81 8.82 -10.61
CA ALA A 75 14.81 7.59 -11.40
C ALA A 75 14.34 7.83 -12.85
N ALA A 76 13.34 8.69 -13.05
CA ALA A 76 12.83 9.03 -14.37
C ALA A 76 13.88 9.74 -15.25
N VAL A 77 14.68 10.65 -14.69
CA VAL A 77 15.76 11.34 -15.42
C VAL A 77 16.85 10.36 -15.86
N ILE A 78 17.21 9.39 -15.01
CA ILE A 78 18.18 8.34 -15.37
C ILE A 78 17.62 7.43 -16.48
N ALA A 79 16.32 7.13 -16.44
CA ALA A 79 15.64 6.29 -17.43
C ALA A 79 15.23 7.02 -18.72
N GLY A 80 15.41 8.35 -18.81
CA GLY A 80 14.99 9.15 -19.96
C GLY A 80 13.46 9.27 -20.13
N ALA A 81 12.68 9.06 -19.07
CA ALA A 81 11.23 9.13 -19.08
C ALA A 81 10.70 10.47 -18.52
N ASP A 82 9.48 10.85 -18.87
CA ASP A 82 8.82 12.04 -18.32
C ASP A 82 8.63 11.89 -16.79
N PRO A 83 9.28 12.73 -15.95
CA PRO A 83 9.26 12.57 -14.49
C PRO A 83 7.84 12.67 -13.92
N ILE A 84 7.02 13.56 -14.46
CA ILE A 84 5.63 13.74 -14.03
C ILE A 84 4.83 12.46 -14.27
N LYS A 85 4.92 11.87 -15.48
CA LYS A 85 4.17 10.66 -15.84
C LYS A 85 4.64 9.45 -15.03
N THR A 86 5.95 9.31 -14.85
CA THR A 86 6.54 8.23 -14.03
C THR A 86 6.11 8.34 -12.57
N GLY A 87 6.11 9.55 -12.00
CA GLY A 87 5.63 9.79 -10.64
C GLY A 87 4.15 9.43 -10.45
N PHE A 88 3.27 9.85 -11.37
CA PHE A 88 1.85 9.46 -11.30
C PHE A 88 1.63 7.96 -11.44
N LEU A 89 2.37 7.30 -12.33
CA LEU A 89 2.26 5.86 -12.52
C LEU A 89 2.78 5.08 -11.31
N GLY A 90 3.91 5.51 -10.72
CA GLY A 90 4.48 4.96 -9.50
C GLY A 90 3.54 5.13 -8.31
N PHE A 91 3.04 6.35 -8.08
CA PHE A 91 2.07 6.63 -7.02
C PHE A 91 0.82 5.76 -7.15
N LYS A 92 0.33 5.54 -8.37
CA LYS A 92 -0.82 4.64 -8.60
C LYS A 92 -0.55 3.24 -8.05
N PHE A 93 0.65 2.69 -8.21
CA PHE A 93 1.00 1.39 -7.63
C PHE A 93 1.19 1.45 -6.12
N ASP A 94 1.74 2.54 -5.61
CA ASP A 94 1.98 2.73 -4.18
C ASP A 94 0.70 2.91 -3.35
N LEU A 95 -0.42 3.33 -3.97
CA LEU A 95 -1.76 3.30 -3.35
C LEU A 95 -2.08 1.97 -2.67
N ALA A 96 -1.54 0.85 -3.15
CA ALA A 96 -1.74 -0.45 -2.52
C ALA A 96 -1.08 -0.54 -1.11
N ALA A 97 0.10 0.06 -0.96
CA ALA A 97 0.87 0.08 0.27
C ALA A 97 0.28 1.04 1.32
N PHE A 98 -0.48 2.06 0.90
CA PHE A 98 -1.25 2.91 1.83
C PHE A 98 -2.26 2.14 2.67
N LEU A 99 -2.66 0.92 2.28
CA LEU A 99 -3.53 0.06 3.07
C LEU A 99 -2.84 -0.50 4.32
N LEU A 100 -1.51 -0.66 4.29
CA LEU A 100 -0.75 -1.35 5.32
C LEU A 100 -0.79 -0.64 6.69
N PRO A 101 -0.60 0.70 6.79
CA PRO A 101 -0.75 1.39 8.07
C PRO A 101 -2.14 1.22 8.69
N PHE A 102 -3.20 1.16 7.88
CA PHE A 102 -4.56 0.91 8.38
C PHE A 102 -4.68 -0.49 8.96
N MET A 103 -4.09 -1.50 8.32
CA MET A 103 -4.07 -2.88 8.85
C MET A 103 -3.44 -2.94 10.24
N PHE A 104 -2.32 -2.25 10.47
CA PHE A 104 -1.66 -2.21 11.78
C PHE A 104 -2.49 -1.51 12.87
N VAL A 105 -3.29 -0.50 12.50
CA VAL A 105 -4.18 0.19 13.44
C VAL A 105 -5.35 -0.70 13.87
N TYR A 106 -5.93 -1.46 12.94
CA TYR A 106 -7.05 -2.37 13.24
C TYR A 106 -6.61 -3.70 13.88
N ASN A 107 -5.34 -4.09 13.71
CA ASN A 107 -4.80 -5.37 14.17
C ASN A 107 -3.58 -5.19 15.07
N PRO A 108 -3.76 -4.96 16.38
CA PRO A 108 -2.63 -4.91 17.31
C PRO A 108 -1.86 -6.23 17.36
N SER A 109 -2.49 -7.35 16.96
CA SER A 109 -1.86 -8.66 16.82
C SER A 109 -0.70 -8.71 15.82
N LEU A 110 -0.71 -7.84 14.81
CA LEU A 110 0.41 -7.71 13.85
C LEU A 110 1.65 -7.09 14.49
N LEU A 111 1.49 -6.37 15.61
CA LEU A 111 2.57 -5.77 16.38
C LEU A 111 3.17 -6.73 17.42
N LEU A 112 2.72 -7.99 17.44
CA LEU A 112 3.10 -9.01 18.42
C LEU A 112 2.82 -8.61 19.88
N ILE A 113 1.95 -7.62 20.10
CA ILE A 113 1.53 -7.19 21.44
C ILE A 113 0.48 -8.18 21.94
N ASP A 114 0.76 -8.89 23.04
CA ASP A 114 -0.15 -9.83 23.72
C ASP A 114 -0.72 -10.96 22.84
N THR A 115 0.10 -11.58 21.97
CA THR A 115 -0.36 -12.65 21.07
C THR A 115 0.40 -13.97 21.13
N THR A 116 -0.29 -15.06 20.79
CA THR A 116 0.31 -16.36 20.50
C THR A 116 0.92 -16.36 19.10
N TRP A 117 2.11 -16.96 18.95
CA TRP A 117 2.83 -17.07 17.67
C TRP A 117 1.96 -17.59 16.50
N TYR A 118 1.08 -18.56 16.77
CA TYR A 118 0.16 -19.12 15.77
C TYR A 118 -0.84 -18.08 15.22
N LYS A 119 -1.42 -17.24 16.10
CA LYS A 119 -2.37 -16.19 15.68
C LYS A 119 -1.66 -15.09 14.89
N ALA A 120 -0.44 -14.75 15.27
CA ALA A 120 0.35 -13.74 14.57
C ALA A 120 0.64 -14.16 13.11
N ILE A 121 1.02 -15.42 12.88
CA ILE A 121 1.27 -15.95 11.53
C ILE A 121 -0.01 -15.95 10.69
N LEU A 122 -1.15 -16.37 11.26
CA LEU A 122 -2.42 -16.37 10.55
C LEU A 122 -2.87 -14.97 10.13
N ILE A 123 -2.76 -13.99 11.03
CA ILE A 123 -3.14 -12.59 10.74
C ILE A 123 -2.15 -11.97 9.74
N ALA A 124 -0.86 -12.29 9.83
CA ALA A 124 0.11 -11.86 8.83
C ALA A 124 -0.21 -12.44 7.44
N ALA A 125 -0.53 -13.73 7.33
CA ALA A 125 -0.86 -14.37 6.05
C ALA A 125 -2.14 -13.79 5.42
N THR A 126 -3.19 -13.57 6.22
CA THR A 126 -4.47 -12.99 5.75
C THR A 126 -4.31 -11.53 5.36
N SER A 127 -3.57 -10.73 6.13
CA SER A 127 -3.28 -9.33 5.79
C SER A 127 -2.49 -9.19 4.48
N LEU A 128 -1.49 -10.05 4.25
CA LEU A 128 -0.77 -10.12 2.98
C LEU A 128 -1.68 -10.48 1.81
N PHE A 129 -2.62 -11.42 2.01
CA PHE A 129 -3.62 -11.77 1.01
C PHE A 129 -4.56 -10.60 0.67
N GLY A 130 -5.03 -9.88 1.68
CA GLY A 130 -5.85 -8.68 1.51
C GLY A 130 -5.13 -7.59 0.71
N MET A 131 -3.86 -7.32 1.04
CA MET A 131 -3.01 -6.39 0.28
C MET A 131 -2.80 -6.84 -1.16
N TYR A 132 -2.58 -8.13 -1.39
CA TYR A 132 -2.44 -8.68 -2.74
C TYR A 132 -3.70 -8.46 -3.58
N CYS A 133 -4.88 -8.71 -3.02
CA CYS A 133 -6.16 -8.46 -3.69
C CYS A 133 -6.31 -6.98 -4.05
N PHE A 134 -5.95 -6.08 -3.13
CA PHE A 134 -6.04 -4.64 -3.35
C PHE A 134 -5.06 -4.16 -4.44
N ALA A 135 -3.82 -4.67 -4.44
CA ALA A 135 -2.84 -4.39 -5.48
C ALA A 135 -3.35 -4.80 -6.87
N ALA A 136 -3.96 -5.98 -6.99
CA ALA A 136 -4.51 -6.46 -8.25
C ALA A 136 -5.70 -5.63 -8.76
N VAL A 137 -6.51 -5.07 -7.85
CA VAL A 137 -7.60 -4.13 -8.18
C VAL A 137 -7.06 -2.84 -8.80
N ILE A 138 -6.01 -2.26 -8.19
CA ILE A 138 -5.35 -1.04 -8.68
C ILE A 138 -4.75 -1.24 -10.07
N GLN A 139 -4.13 -2.39 -10.29
CA GLN A 139 -3.52 -2.76 -11.57
C GLN A 139 -4.57 -3.17 -12.63
N ARG A 140 -5.79 -3.49 -12.21
CA ARG A 140 -6.86 -4.11 -13.03
C ARG A 140 -6.35 -5.36 -13.77
N TRP A 141 -5.39 -6.06 -13.16
CA TRP A 141 -4.71 -7.21 -13.74
C TRP A 141 -4.37 -8.24 -12.65
N LEU A 142 -4.72 -9.51 -12.90
CA LEU A 142 -4.34 -10.64 -12.03
C LEU A 142 -3.60 -11.68 -12.89
N PHE A 143 -4.32 -12.34 -13.80
CA PHE A 143 -3.75 -13.23 -14.84
C PHE A 143 -4.20 -12.88 -16.26
N THR A 144 -5.39 -12.28 -16.37
CA THR A 144 -5.87 -11.56 -17.55
C THR A 144 -6.49 -10.23 -17.09
N ARG A 145 -6.97 -9.40 -18.01
CA ARG A 145 -7.70 -8.16 -17.71
C ARG A 145 -8.91 -8.44 -16.80
N LEU A 146 -8.99 -7.77 -15.65
CA LEU A 146 -10.16 -7.90 -14.76
C LEU A 146 -11.38 -7.23 -15.39
N LYS A 147 -12.54 -7.90 -15.32
CA LYS A 147 -13.83 -7.25 -15.59
C LYS A 147 -14.16 -6.28 -14.47
N ILE A 148 -14.98 -5.26 -14.77
CA ILE A 148 -15.43 -4.26 -13.77
C ILE A 148 -16.09 -4.94 -12.57
N TRP A 149 -16.91 -5.97 -12.81
CA TRP A 149 -17.54 -6.75 -11.73
C TRP A 149 -16.52 -7.51 -10.86
N GLU A 150 -15.51 -8.13 -11.45
CA GLU A 150 -14.44 -8.83 -10.71
C GLU A 150 -13.61 -7.85 -9.88
N GLN A 151 -13.37 -6.66 -10.42
CA GLN A 151 -12.69 -5.57 -9.72
C GLN A 151 -13.47 -5.10 -8.49
N VAL A 152 -14.79 -4.90 -8.60
CA VAL A 152 -15.64 -4.48 -7.47
C VAL A 152 -15.69 -5.57 -6.40
N VAL A 153 -15.80 -6.84 -6.80
CA VAL A 153 -15.82 -7.97 -5.85
C VAL A 153 -14.46 -8.09 -5.13
N LEU A 154 -13.33 -8.00 -5.85
CA LEU A 154 -12.01 -8.04 -5.23
C LEU A 154 -11.76 -6.83 -4.32
N LEU A 155 -12.28 -5.65 -4.67
CA LEU A 155 -12.23 -4.49 -3.79
C LEU A 155 -13.02 -4.73 -2.50
N ALA A 156 -14.22 -5.31 -2.60
CA ALA A 156 -15.03 -5.65 -1.43
C ALA A 156 -14.34 -6.66 -0.51
N ILE A 157 -13.67 -7.67 -1.07
CA ILE A 157 -12.87 -8.65 -0.32
C ILE A 157 -11.70 -7.96 0.38
N ALA A 158 -10.95 -7.12 -0.34
CA ALA A 158 -9.80 -6.41 0.20
C ALA A 158 -10.18 -5.52 1.40
N VAL A 159 -11.30 -4.80 1.31
CA VAL A 159 -11.83 -3.98 2.40
C VAL A 159 -12.32 -4.85 3.56
N SER A 160 -13.00 -5.96 3.27
CA SER A 160 -13.48 -6.88 4.30
C SER A 160 -12.35 -7.54 5.10
N MET A 161 -11.20 -7.82 4.48
CA MET A 161 -10.04 -8.44 5.14
C MET A 161 -9.25 -7.47 6.03
N VAL A 162 -9.54 -6.16 6.00
CA VAL A 162 -8.94 -5.20 6.93
C VAL A 162 -9.42 -5.45 8.37
N TRP A 163 -10.64 -5.96 8.53
CA TRP A 163 -11.18 -6.37 9.83
C TRP A 163 -10.88 -7.85 10.07
N PRO A 164 -10.06 -8.19 11.09
CA PRO A 164 -9.69 -9.57 11.37
C PRO A 164 -10.88 -10.34 11.92
N ASN A 165 -11.52 -11.14 11.06
CA ASN A 165 -12.44 -12.15 11.50
C ASN A 165 -12.21 -13.42 10.69
N VAL A 166 -12.07 -14.55 11.38
CA VAL A 166 -11.88 -15.86 10.75
C VAL A 166 -12.99 -16.14 9.71
N VAL A 167 -14.21 -15.67 9.97
CA VAL A 167 -15.34 -15.81 9.06
C VAL A 167 -15.14 -14.97 7.79
N SER A 168 -14.69 -13.71 7.90
CA SER A 168 -14.43 -12.87 6.72
C SER A 168 -13.23 -13.38 5.92
N ASP A 169 -12.22 -13.94 6.58
CA ASP A 169 -11.05 -14.51 5.90
C ASP A 169 -11.42 -15.73 5.05
N ILE A 170 -12.25 -16.63 5.59
CA ILE A 170 -12.74 -17.82 4.87
C ILE A 170 -13.61 -17.41 3.69
N ILE A 171 -14.54 -16.46 3.89
CA ILE A 171 -15.39 -15.95 2.81
C ILE A 171 -14.53 -15.27 1.74
N GLY A 172 -13.57 -14.43 2.14
CA GLY A 172 -12.66 -13.75 1.24
C GLY A 172 -11.83 -14.73 0.40
N LEU A 173 -11.26 -15.76 1.02
CA LEU A 173 -10.52 -16.82 0.34
C LEU A 173 -11.40 -17.62 -0.61
N ALA A 174 -12.62 -17.97 -0.21
CA ALA A 174 -13.55 -18.72 -1.06
C ALA A 174 -13.91 -17.93 -2.33
N VAL A 175 -14.25 -16.64 -2.19
CA VAL A 175 -14.60 -15.78 -3.33
C VAL A 175 -13.37 -15.49 -4.20
N PHE A 176 -12.20 -15.27 -3.59
CA PHE A 176 -10.95 -15.10 -4.33
C PHE A 176 -10.62 -16.36 -5.16
N CYS A 177 -10.77 -17.55 -4.59
CA CYS A 177 -10.61 -18.81 -5.31
C CYS A 177 -11.57 -18.94 -6.48
N LEU A 178 -12.85 -18.59 -6.33
CA LEU A 178 -13.83 -18.61 -7.43
C LEU A 178 -13.39 -17.70 -8.59
N ILE A 179 -12.94 -16.48 -8.28
CA ILE A 179 -12.44 -15.54 -9.29
C ILE A 179 -11.17 -16.11 -9.93
N TYR A 180 -10.23 -16.62 -9.14
CA TYR A 180 -8.99 -17.23 -9.61
C TYR A 180 -9.25 -18.38 -10.60
N PHE A 181 -10.14 -19.30 -10.28
CA PHE A 181 -10.52 -20.40 -11.18
C PHE A 181 -11.19 -19.88 -12.46
N SER A 182 -12.09 -18.90 -12.33
CA SER A 182 -12.76 -18.29 -13.49
C SER A 182 -11.77 -17.58 -14.43
N GLN A 183 -10.72 -16.96 -13.88
CA GLN A 183 -9.67 -16.29 -14.66
C GLN A 183 -8.75 -17.30 -15.34
N ARG A 184 -8.39 -18.39 -14.65
CA ARG A 184 -7.54 -19.44 -15.21
C ARG A 184 -8.21 -20.12 -16.41
N ALA A 185 -9.50 -20.40 -16.33
CA ALA A 185 -10.28 -20.97 -17.43
C ALA A 185 -10.35 -20.03 -18.66
N ARG A 186 -10.42 -18.71 -18.43
CA ARG A 186 -10.46 -17.72 -19.53
C ARG A 186 -9.11 -17.54 -20.21
N LYS A 187 -8.03 -17.49 -19.44
CA LYS A 187 -6.67 -17.42 -20.01
C LYS A 187 -6.42 -18.59 -20.96
N ALA A 188 -6.77 -19.81 -20.54
CA ALA A 188 -6.66 -20.99 -21.39
C ALA A 188 -7.47 -20.88 -22.69
N ARG A 189 -8.65 -20.24 -22.67
CA ARG A 189 -9.47 -20.02 -23.88
C ARG A 189 -8.88 -18.95 -24.80
N GLU A 190 -8.34 -17.88 -24.24
CA GLU A 190 -7.70 -16.79 -24.97
C GLU A 190 -6.41 -17.25 -25.68
N ASP A 191 -5.61 -18.09 -25.00
CA ASP A 191 -4.40 -18.70 -25.56
C ASP A 191 -4.74 -19.61 -26.77
N GLN A 192 -5.83 -20.38 -26.70
CA GLN A 192 -6.28 -21.24 -27.80
C GLN A 192 -6.75 -20.45 -29.04
N LEU A 193 -7.44 -19.34 -28.83
CA LEU A 193 -7.88 -18.44 -29.92
C LEU A 193 -6.68 -17.86 -30.66
N ASN A 194 -5.68 -17.33 -29.95
CA ASN A 194 -4.48 -16.77 -30.58
C ASN A 194 -3.71 -17.80 -31.41
N ILE A 195 -3.61 -19.05 -30.94
CA ILE A 195 -2.96 -20.14 -31.70
C ILE A 195 -3.74 -20.46 -32.98
N SER A 196 -5.08 -20.40 -32.96
CA SER A 196 -5.90 -20.66 -34.16
C SER A 196 -5.76 -19.57 -35.22
N TYR A 197 -5.66 -18.29 -34.83
CA TYR A 197 -5.45 -17.17 -35.77
C TYR A 197 -4.08 -17.18 -36.44
N ILE A 198 -3.04 -17.71 -35.79
CA ILE A 198 -1.68 -17.80 -36.36
C ILE A 198 -1.57 -18.98 -37.35
N LYS A 199 -2.43 -19.99 -37.21
CA LYS A 199 -2.42 -21.20 -38.04
C LYS A 199 -3.32 -21.13 -39.27
N ALA A 200 -4.15 -20.08 -39.39
CA ALA A 200 -5.02 -19.82 -40.54
C ALA A 200 -4.34 -18.85 -41.51
#